data_AF-A0A3B1BWQ2-F1
#
_entry.id   AF-A0A3B1BWQ2-F1
#
_cell.length_a   1.000
_cell.length_b   1.000
_cell.length_c   1.000
_cell.angle_alpha   90.00
_cell.angle_beta   90.00
_cell.angle_gamma   90.00
#
_symmetry.space_group_name_H-M   'P 1'
#
loop_
_entity.id
_entity.type
_entity.pdbx_description
1 polymer ?
#
loop_
_entity_poly.entity_id
_entity_poly.type
_entity_poly.pdbx_seq_one_letter_code
_entity_poly.pdbx_strand_id
1 'polypeptide(L)'
;MFFITAFTIWFLIHLYLGLRLIPPLELKKPMRWLLWAVTLTLFLLVPITASLRTIYPVPTFYNALFWTSFIAAGYILLVFPLMAAKDLACLLSKSFSALKSRFKNQGVGHPPRNPGRRYFLSNALNLGVIGVSGILSGVAMNNARALPSIKEVDVPIAGLKESLDGFRIAHITDTHISQSIHRSFMQG
;
A
#
# COMPACT_ATOMS: atom_id res chain seq x y z
N MET A 1 10.14 6.05 -21.30
CA MET A 1 10.93 5.95 -20.06
C MET A 1 10.05 5.77 -18.83
N PHE A 2 9.10 6.66 -18.55
CA PHE A 2 8.21 6.56 -17.37
C PHE A 2 7.57 5.18 -17.15
N PHE A 3 6.89 4.62 -18.16
CA PHE A 3 6.21 3.31 -18.02
C PHE A 3 7.16 2.16 -17.70
N ILE A 4 8.36 2.15 -18.30
CA ILE A 4 9.38 1.15 -18.04
C ILE A 4 9.83 1.26 -16.59
N THR A 5 10.17 2.47 -16.13
CA THR A 5 10.56 2.72 -14.75
C THR A 5 9.47 2.30 -13.75
N ALA A 6 8.23 2.70 -13.98
CA ALA A 6 7.10 2.35 -13.12
C ALA A 6 6.87 0.83 -13.08
N PHE A 7 6.90 0.16 -14.23
CA PHE A 7 6.76 -1.29 -14.34
C PHE A 7 7.90 -2.03 -13.65
N THR A 8 9.15 -1.56 -13.80
CA THR A 8 10.31 -2.13 -13.11
C THR A 8 10.20 -1.96 -11.59
N ILE A 9 9.83 -0.78 -11.10
CA ILE A 9 9.61 -0.56 -9.66
C ILE A 9 8.50 -1.49 -9.16
N TRP A 10 7.39 -1.58 -9.88
CA TRP A 10 6.27 -2.46 -9.54
C TRP A 10 6.69 -3.93 -9.48
N PHE A 11 7.48 -4.40 -10.46
CA PHE A 11 8.05 -5.74 -10.48
C PHE A 11 8.97 -5.99 -9.29
N LEU A 12 9.87 -5.05 -8.98
CA LEU A 12 10.81 -5.17 -7.86
C LEU A 12 10.08 -5.25 -6.51
N ILE A 13 8.98 -4.52 -6.34
CA ILE A 13 8.14 -4.62 -5.13
C ILE A 13 7.56 -6.04 -5.00
N HIS A 14 7.00 -6.61 -6.07
CA HIS A 14 6.44 -7.96 -6.05
C HIS A 14 7.49 -9.02 -5.78
N LEU A 15 8.65 -8.90 -6.44
CA LEU A 15 9.78 -9.79 -6.24
C LEU A 15 10.27 -9.71 -4.79
N TYR A 16 10.45 -8.51 -4.26
CA TYR A 16 10.85 -8.29 -2.87
C TYR A 16 9.87 -8.91 -1.89
N LEU A 17 8.56 -8.65 -2.04
CA LEU A 17 7.54 -9.22 -1.16
C LEU A 17 7.47 -10.75 -1.27
N GLY A 18 7.54 -11.30 -2.47
CA GLY A 18 7.57 -12.75 -2.69
C GLY A 18 8.77 -13.42 -2.01
N LEU A 19 9.96 -12.82 -2.12
CA LEU A 19 11.18 -13.30 -1.45
C LEU A 19 11.12 -13.19 0.08
N ARG A 20 10.31 -12.28 0.63
CA ARG A 20 10.15 -12.10 2.08
C ARG A 20 9.05 -12.96 2.70
N LEU A 21 7.99 -13.21 1.95
CA LEU A 21 6.81 -13.91 2.45
C LEU A 21 6.87 -15.41 2.19
N ILE A 22 7.40 -15.85 1.03
CA ILE A 22 7.28 -17.25 0.60
C ILE A 22 8.33 -18.17 1.25
N PRO A 23 9.65 -17.87 1.21
CA PRO A 23 10.66 -18.79 1.73
C PRO A 23 10.53 -19.15 3.23
N PRO A 24 10.21 -18.20 4.13
CA PRO A 24 10.08 -18.49 5.57
C PRO A 24 8.95 -19.45 5.97
N LEU A 25 7.98 -19.71 5.08
CA LEU A 25 6.84 -20.57 5.37
C LEU A 25 7.17 -22.07 5.31
N GLU A 26 8.38 -22.45 4.86
CA GLU A 26 8.86 -23.84 4.79
C GLU A 26 7.86 -24.82 4.12
N LEU A 27 7.13 -24.32 3.10
CA LEU A 27 6.08 -25.07 2.44
C LEU A 27 6.63 -26.12 1.46
N LYS A 28 5.82 -27.15 1.20
CA LYS A 28 6.08 -28.12 0.12
C LYS A 28 6.21 -27.41 -1.23
N LYS A 29 7.06 -27.95 -2.12
CA LYS A 29 7.32 -27.41 -3.47
C LYS A 29 6.07 -26.98 -4.26
N PRO A 30 4.97 -27.76 -4.36
CA PRO A 30 3.79 -27.34 -5.11
C PRO A 30 3.13 -26.08 -4.54
N MET A 31 3.01 -26.00 -3.21
CA MET A 31 2.43 -24.84 -2.53
C MET A 31 3.31 -23.59 -2.72
N ARG A 32 4.63 -23.76 -2.73
CA ARG A 32 5.57 -22.66 -2.99
C ARG A 32 5.40 -22.08 -4.39
N TRP A 33 5.26 -22.93 -5.40
CA TRP A 33 5.00 -22.50 -6.78
C TRP A 33 3.64 -21.84 -6.93
N LEU A 34 2.61 -22.33 -6.22
CA LEU A 34 1.31 -21.69 -6.17
C LEU A 34 1.40 -20.25 -5.65
N LEU A 35 2.14 -20.00 -4.56
CA LEU A 35 2.31 -18.64 -4.02
C LEU A 35 3.08 -17.70 -4.98
N TRP A 36 4.08 -18.22 -5.69
CA TRP A 36 4.76 -17.45 -6.73
C TRP A 36 3.84 -17.15 -7.92
N ALA A 37 2.99 -18.10 -8.32
CA ALA A 37 1.97 -17.87 -9.34
C ALA A 37 0.97 -16.80 -8.90
N VAL A 38 0.48 -16.85 -7.66
CA VAL A 38 -0.37 -15.79 -7.09
C VAL A 38 0.33 -14.43 -7.09
N THR A 39 1.61 -14.38 -6.71
CA THR A 39 2.41 -13.13 -6.74
C THR A 39 2.54 -12.58 -8.16
N LEU A 40 2.77 -13.45 -9.15
CA LEU A 40 2.82 -13.09 -10.56
C LEU A 40 1.46 -12.60 -11.07
N THR A 41 0.36 -13.24 -10.67
CA THR A 41 -0.99 -12.80 -10.99
C THR A 41 -1.26 -11.39 -10.45
N LEU A 42 -0.93 -11.12 -9.19
CA LEU A 42 -1.09 -9.80 -8.58
C LEU A 42 -0.23 -8.73 -9.28
N PHE A 43 1.00 -9.09 -9.66
CA PHE A 43 1.87 -8.21 -10.44
C PHE A 43 1.24 -7.85 -11.79
N LEU A 44 0.76 -8.83 -12.55
CA LEU A 44 0.20 -8.66 -13.89
C LEU A 44 -1.19 -8.00 -13.88
N LEU A 45 -1.92 -8.08 -12.78
CA LEU A 45 -3.27 -7.56 -12.65
C LEU A 45 -3.36 -6.07 -13.00
N VAL A 46 -2.42 -5.25 -12.50
CA VAL A 46 -2.37 -3.81 -12.77
C VAL A 46 -2.03 -3.48 -14.23
N PRO A 47 -0.92 -3.97 -14.83
CA PRO A 47 -0.59 -3.66 -16.22
C PRO A 47 -1.61 -4.23 -17.21
N ILE A 48 -2.22 -5.40 -16.95
CA ILE A 48 -3.29 -5.93 -17.79
C ILE A 48 -4.49 -4.98 -17.78
N THR A 49 -4.92 -4.54 -16.60
CA THR A 49 -6.05 -3.61 -16.46
C THR A 49 -5.77 -2.25 -17.10
N ALA A 50 -4.53 -1.75 -16.98
CA ALA A 50 -4.12 -0.52 -17.65
C ALA A 50 -4.17 -0.67 -19.18
N SER A 51 -3.69 -1.78 -19.73
CA SER A 51 -3.72 -2.07 -21.17
C SER A 51 -5.15 -2.27 -21.69
N LEU A 52 -6.04 -2.93 -20.94
CA LEU A 52 -7.44 -3.10 -21.36
C LEU A 52 -8.19 -1.77 -21.50
N ARG A 53 -7.76 -0.72 -20.78
CA ARG A 53 -8.34 0.61 -20.89
C ARG A 53 -8.11 1.25 -22.26
N THR A 54 -7.06 0.83 -22.99
CA THR A 54 -6.74 1.40 -24.30
C THR A 54 -7.52 0.76 -25.44
N ILE A 55 -8.31 -0.29 -25.16
CA ILE A 55 -9.12 -1.01 -26.15
C ILE A 55 -10.54 -0.42 -26.16
N TYR A 56 -11.08 -0.16 -27.36
CA TYR A 56 -12.44 0.31 -27.56
C TYR A 56 -13.26 -0.68 -28.40
N PRO A 57 -14.49 -1.04 -28.01
CA PRO A 57 -15.18 -0.66 -26.77
C PRO A 57 -14.55 -1.33 -25.54
N VAL A 58 -14.69 -0.68 -24.37
CA VAL A 58 -14.17 -1.23 -23.11
C VAL A 58 -14.96 -2.49 -22.73
N PRO A 59 -14.30 -3.60 -22.33
CA PRO A 59 -15.00 -4.83 -21.95
C PRO A 59 -15.95 -4.64 -20.76
N THR A 60 -17.06 -5.39 -20.73
CA THR A 60 -18.07 -5.31 -19.66
C THR A 60 -17.53 -5.66 -18.28
N PHE A 61 -16.55 -6.57 -18.20
CA PHE A 61 -15.91 -6.98 -16.95
C PHE A 61 -14.81 -6.00 -16.48
N TYR A 62 -14.49 -4.97 -17.27
CA TYR A 62 -13.41 -4.04 -16.97
C TYR A 62 -13.58 -3.36 -15.61
N ASN A 63 -14.80 -2.95 -15.25
CA ASN A 63 -15.04 -2.27 -13.97
C ASN A 63 -14.70 -3.18 -12.77
N ALA A 64 -15.10 -4.44 -12.82
CA ALA A 64 -14.76 -5.41 -11.78
C ALA A 64 -13.24 -5.63 -11.69
N LEU A 65 -12.58 -5.75 -12.85
CA LEU A 65 -11.13 -5.90 -12.94
C LEU A 65 -10.40 -4.65 -12.42
N PHE A 66 -10.91 -3.46 -12.74
CA PHE A 66 -10.39 -2.18 -12.25
C PHE A 66 -10.45 -2.10 -10.73
N TRP A 67 -11.60 -2.36 -10.12
CA TRP A 67 -11.73 -2.37 -8.66
C TRP A 67 -10.83 -3.40 -8.00
N THR A 68 -10.74 -4.60 -8.57
CA THR A 68 -9.87 -5.67 -8.06
C THR A 68 -8.40 -5.24 -8.12
N SER A 69 -7.97 -4.68 -9.25
CA SER A 69 -6.60 -4.18 -9.46
C SER A 69 -6.28 -3.02 -8.52
N PHE A 70 -7.22 -2.09 -8.37
CA PHE A 70 -7.05 -0.90 -7.54
C PHE A 70 -6.89 -1.26 -6.06
N ILE A 71 -7.75 -2.15 -5.55
CA ILE A 71 -7.68 -2.63 -4.17
C ILE A 71 -6.39 -3.43 -3.95
N ALA A 72 -6.07 -4.37 -4.85
CA ALA A 72 -4.84 -5.15 -4.76
C ALA A 72 -3.59 -4.26 -4.77
N ALA A 73 -3.57 -3.26 -5.66
CA ALA A 73 -2.45 -2.33 -5.76
C ALA A 73 -2.29 -1.50 -4.48
N GLY A 74 -3.39 -0.92 -3.96
CA GLY A 74 -3.38 -0.17 -2.71
C GLY A 74 -2.90 -1.02 -1.53
N TYR A 75 -3.36 -2.27 -1.44
CA TYR A 75 -2.91 -3.20 -0.40
C TYR A 75 -1.40 -3.50 -0.50
N ILE A 76 -0.89 -3.81 -1.69
CA ILE A 76 0.55 -4.06 -1.92
C ILE A 76 1.40 -2.83 -1.56
N LEU A 77 0.92 -1.64 -1.90
CA LEU A 77 1.58 -0.37 -1.58
C LEU A 77 1.56 -0.04 -0.07
N LEU A 78 0.68 -0.66 0.72
CA LEU A 78 0.73 -0.58 2.19
C LEU A 78 1.65 -1.66 2.79
N VAL A 79 1.63 -2.88 2.24
CA VAL A 79 2.49 -3.98 2.71
C VAL A 79 3.97 -3.65 2.48
N PHE A 80 4.32 -3.11 1.31
CA PHE A 80 5.70 -2.82 0.93
C PHE A 80 6.45 -1.93 1.93
N PRO A 81 6.00 -0.71 2.28
CA PRO A 81 6.74 0.16 3.20
C PRO A 81 6.79 -0.42 4.62
N LEU A 82 5.75 -1.09 5.09
CA LEU A 82 5.75 -1.73 6.41
C LEU A 82 6.74 -2.91 6.47
N MET A 83 6.79 -3.72 5.41
CA MET A 83 7.76 -4.80 5.27
C MET A 83 9.20 -4.25 5.20
N ALA A 84 9.41 -3.19 4.42
CA ALA A 84 10.70 -2.52 4.30
C ALA A 84 11.16 -1.91 5.65
N ALA A 85 10.24 -1.28 6.39
CA ALA A 85 10.51 -0.74 7.73
C ALA A 85 10.89 -1.83 8.73
N LYS A 86 10.16 -2.97 8.73
CA LYS A 86 10.51 -4.15 9.55
C LYS A 86 11.91 -4.66 9.22
N ASP A 87 12.24 -4.79 7.94
CA ASP A 87 13.55 -5.26 7.51
C ASP A 87 14.66 -4.29 7.90
N LEU A 88 14.43 -2.99 7.74
CA LEU A 88 15.37 -1.94 8.16
C LEU A 88 15.61 -1.99 9.67
N ALA A 89 14.57 -2.12 10.48
CA ALA A 89 14.69 -2.27 11.94
C ALA A 89 15.49 -3.54 12.32
N CYS A 90 15.28 -4.65 11.60
CA CYS A 90 16.04 -5.89 11.79
C CYS A 90 17.51 -5.75 11.40
N LEU A 91 17.83 -4.97 10.37
CA LEU A 91 19.20 -4.68 9.97
C LEU A 91 19.90 -3.78 10.99
N LEU A 92 19.23 -2.70 11.43
CA LEU A 92 19.77 -1.76 12.42
C LEU A 92 20.06 -2.44 13.77
N SER A 93 19.14 -3.28 14.26
CA SER A 93 19.34 -4.04 15.50
C SER A 93 20.54 -5.01 15.42
N LYS A 94 20.75 -5.66 14.28
CA LYS A 94 21.92 -6.51 14.04
C LYS A 94 23.21 -5.70 13.98
N SER A 95 23.22 -4.59 13.26
CA SER A 95 24.38 -3.70 13.16
C SER A 95 24.77 -3.13 14.53
N PHE A 96 23.78 -2.71 15.32
CA PHE A 96 24.02 -2.21 16.68
C PHE A 96 24.56 -3.30 17.62
N SER A 97 24.03 -4.52 17.51
CA SER A 97 24.53 -5.67 18.28
C SER A 97 25.97 -6.03 17.90
N ALA A 98 26.29 -6.01 16.60
CA ALA A 98 27.63 -6.28 16.09
C ALA A 98 28.65 -5.19 16.49
N LEU A 99 28.22 -3.92 16.50
CA LEU A 99 29.05 -2.82 16.98
C LEU A 99 29.31 -2.94 18.48
N LYS A 100 28.27 -3.23 19.28
CA LYS A 100 28.39 -3.44 20.73
C LYS A 100 29.29 -4.64 21.07
N SER A 101 29.25 -5.71 20.28
CA SER A 101 30.14 -6.87 20.49
C SER A 101 31.60 -6.59 20.10
N ARG A 102 31.88 -5.58 19.26
CA ARG A 102 33.26 -5.13 18.98
C ARG A 102 33.86 -4.31 20.12
N PHE A 103 33.04 -3.52 20.82
CA PHE A 103 33.49 -2.73 21.96
C PHE A 103 33.51 -3.51 23.28
N LYS A 104 32.73 -4.58 23.39
CA LYS A 104 32.70 -5.43 24.58
C LYS A 104 33.49 -6.70 24.31
N ASN A 105 34.72 -6.80 24.80
CA ASN A 105 35.48 -8.06 24.85
C ASN A 105 34.62 -9.13 25.53
N GLN A 106 34.03 -10.06 24.79
CA GLN A 106 33.19 -11.11 25.38
C GLN A 106 33.51 -12.49 24.84
N GLY A 107 34.20 -13.25 25.68
CA GLY A 107 34.08 -14.71 25.79
C GLY A 107 32.76 -15.14 26.44
N VAL A 108 31.62 -14.55 26.06
CA VAL A 108 30.31 -14.99 26.53
C VAL A 108 29.67 -15.80 25.41
N GLY A 109 29.68 -17.13 25.57
CA GLY A 109 29.05 -18.07 24.66
C GLY A 109 27.61 -17.67 24.39
N HIS A 110 27.34 -17.22 23.16
CA HIS A 110 25.98 -16.98 22.73
C HIS A 110 25.24 -18.32 22.75
N PRO A 111 24.05 -18.41 23.37
CA PRO A 111 23.26 -19.62 23.32
C PRO A 111 23.04 -20.01 21.85
N PRO A 112 23.01 -21.32 21.53
CA PRO A 112 22.96 -21.80 20.16
C PRO A 112 21.79 -21.13 19.42
N ARG A 113 22.10 -20.55 18.25
CA ARG A 113 21.11 -19.90 17.39
C ARG A 113 20.12 -20.96 16.90
N ASN A 114 18.99 -21.12 17.57
CA ASN A 114 17.94 -22.03 17.12
C ASN A 114 17.27 -21.47 15.85
N PRO A 115 17.42 -22.12 14.68
CA PRO A 115 16.85 -21.63 13.42
C PRO A 115 15.31 -21.60 13.45
N GLY A 116 14.65 -22.53 14.16
CA GLY A 116 13.19 -22.60 14.25
C GLY A 116 12.56 -21.38 14.92
N ARG A 117 13.16 -20.88 16.02
CA ARG A 117 12.68 -19.67 16.72
C ARG A 117 12.76 -18.43 15.83
N ARG A 118 13.78 -18.36 14.96
CA ARG A 118 13.97 -17.24 14.02
C ARG A 118 12.94 -17.24 12.90
N TYR A 119 12.63 -18.40 12.33
CA TYR A 119 11.58 -18.53 11.32
C TYR A 119 10.20 -18.24 11.91
N PHE A 120 9.92 -18.78 13.11
CA PHE A 120 8.67 -18.48 13.82
C PHE A 120 8.47 -16.98 14.05
N LEU A 121 9.47 -16.28 14.60
CA LEU A 121 9.38 -14.84 14.84
C LEU A 121 9.24 -14.05 13.54
N SER A 122 9.98 -14.44 12.48
CA SER A 122 9.86 -13.81 11.17
C SER A 122 8.46 -13.98 10.58
N ASN A 123 7.88 -15.17 10.70
CA ASN A 123 6.52 -15.46 10.21
C ASN A 123 5.45 -14.71 11.01
N ALA A 124 5.60 -14.63 12.33
CA ALA A 124 4.69 -13.84 13.18
C ALA A 124 4.72 -12.35 12.83
N LEU A 125 5.91 -11.78 12.62
CA LEU A 125 6.04 -10.38 12.20
C LEU A 125 5.53 -10.16 10.78
N ASN A 126 5.79 -11.08 9.84
CA ASN A 126 5.28 -11.01 8.49
C ASN A 126 3.73 -11.04 8.49
N LEU A 127 3.14 -11.92 9.31
CA LEU A 127 1.68 -11.99 9.49
C LEU A 127 1.14 -10.70 10.11
N GLY A 128 1.84 -10.12 11.08
CA GLY A 128 1.50 -8.82 11.66
C GLY A 128 1.49 -7.70 10.61
N VAL A 129 2.50 -7.64 9.73
CA VAL A 129 2.54 -6.68 8.62
C VAL A 129 1.34 -6.86 7.69
N ILE A 130 1.08 -8.08 7.24
CA ILE A 130 -0.08 -8.43 6.39
C ILE A 130 -1.39 -8.01 7.06
N GLY A 131 -1.57 -8.35 8.34
CA GLY A 131 -2.78 -8.04 9.09
C GLY A 131 -3.01 -6.54 9.28
N VAL A 132 -1.97 -5.80 9.67
CA VAL A 132 -2.04 -4.33 9.82
C VAL A 132 -2.32 -3.66 8.48
N SER A 133 -1.67 -4.10 7.40
CA SER A 133 -1.96 -3.59 6.05
C SER A 133 -3.42 -3.82 5.66
N GLY A 134 -4.01 -4.98 6.02
CA GLY A 134 -5.41 -5.27 5.73
C GLY A 134 -6.38 -4.31 6.45
N ILE A 135 -6.12 -4.05 7.73
CA ILE A 135 -6.91 -3.09 8.52
C ILE A 135 -6.77 -1.68 7.92
N LEU A 136 -5.54 -1.25 7.62
CA LEU A 136 -5.27 0.05 7.03
C LEU A 136 -5.91 0.20 5.65
N SER A 137 -5.94 -0.85 4.83
CA SER A 137 -6.68 -0.84 3.56
C SER A 137 -8.17 -0.60 3.76
N GLY A 138 -8.78 -1.23 4.77
CA GLY A 138 -10.19 -1.01 5.11
C GLY A 138 -10.47 0.42 5.55
N VAL A 139 -9.64 0.96 6.47
CA VAL A 139 -9.73 2.35 6.93
C VAL A 139 -9.52 3.33 5.77
N ALA A 140 -8.52 3.09 4.92
CA ALA A 140 -8.24 3.92 3.75
C ALA A 140 -9.40 3.91 2.75
N MET A 141 -10.02 2.75 2.50
CA MET A 141 -11.19 2.65 1.63
C MET A 141 -12.40 3.41 2.20
N ASN A 142 -12.62 3.33 3.51
CA ASN A 142 -13.68 4.08 4.17
C ASN A 142 -13.45 5.60 4.06
N ASN A 143 -12.23 6.06 4.34
CA ASN A 143 -11.87 7.48 4.26
C ASN A 143 -11.91 8.00 2.82
N ALA A 144 -11.48 7.20 1.83
CA ALA A 144 -11.52 7.58 0.42
C ALA A 144 -12.95 7.75 -0.12
N ARG A 145 -13.96 7.23 0.59
CA ARG A 145 -15.39 7.35 0.26
C ARG A 145 -16.12 8.33 1.17
N ALA A 146 -15.43 8.99 2.10
CA ALA A 146 -16.05 9.95 2.99
C ALA A 146 -16.46 11.23 2.23
N LEU A 147 -17.63 11.77 2.57
CA LEU A 147 -18.15 12.99 1.95
C LEU A 147 -17.21 14.19 2.20
N PRO A 148 -17.10 15.12 1.24
CA PRO A 148 -16.30 16.32 1.42
C PRO A 148 -16.83 17.15 2.59
N SER A 149 -15.95 17.62 3.47
CA SER A 149 -16.35 18.54 4.52
C SER A 149 -16.64 19.90 3.92
N ILE A 150 -17.82 20.44 4.15
CA ILE A 150 -18.13 21.85 3.87
C ILE A 150 -17.41 22.68 4.93
N LYS A 151 -16.59 23.64 4.50
CA LYS A 151 -15.92 24.59 5.38
C LYS A 151 -16.47 25.98 5.11
N GLU A 152 -17.28 26.49 6.04
CA GLU A 152 -17.72 27.88 6.02
C GLU A 152 -16.59 28.76 6.57
N VAL A 153 -16.23 29.81 5.82
CA VAL A 153 -15.18 30.76 6.18
C VAL A 153 -15.71 32.16 5.96
N ASP A 154 -15.78 32.95 7.02
CA ASP A 154 -16.09 34.36 6.93
C ASP A 154 -14.87 35.11 6.42
N VAL A 155 -15.01 35.80 5.29
CA VAL A 155 -13.94 36.58 4.66
C VAL A 155 -14.24 38.06 4.88
N PRO A 156 -13.52 38.77 5.77
CA PRO A 156 -13.73 40.20 5.97
C PRO A 156 -13.23 40.98 4.74
N ILE A 157 -14.10 41.77 4.14
CA ILE A 157 -13.79 42.62 2.98
C ILE A 157 -13.89 44.08 3.41
N ALA A 158 -12.76 44.78 3.44
CA ALA A 158 -12.72 46.20 3.76
C ALA A 158 -13.47 47.01 2.69
N GLY A 159 -14.40 47.89 3.11
CA GLY A 159 -15.20 48.71 2.21
C GLY A 159 -16.30 47.94 1.45
N LEU A 160 -16.72 46.77 1.95
CA LEU A 160 -17.84 46.04 1.37
C LEU A 160 -19.13 46.88 1.47
N LYS A 161 -19.88 46.95 0.36
CA LYS A 161 -21.20 47.60 0.36
C LYS A 161 -22.15 46.81 1.27
N GLU A 162 -22.97 47.52 2.03
CA GLU A 162 -23.95 46.93 2.97
C GLU A 162 -24.91 45.96 2.27
N SER A 163 -25.26 46.21 0.99
CA SER A 163 -26.10 45.30 0.19
C SER A 163 -25.46 43.94 -0.12
N LEU A 164 -24.16 43.79 0.10
CA LEU A 164 -23.39 42.57 -0.13
C LEU A 164 -23.03 41.85 1.18
N ASP A 165 -23.34 42.45 2.33
CA ASP A 165 -23.14 41.80 3.62
C ASP A 165 -24.09 40.60 3.77
N GLY A 166 -23.54 39.47 4.22
CA GLY A 166 -24.27 38.19 4.30
C GLY A 166 -24.40 37.38 3.00
N PHE A 167 -23.84 37.84 1.88
CA PHE A 167 -23.78 37.01 0.66
C PHE A 167 -22.88 35.78 0.87
N ARG A 168 -23.34 34.62 0.38
CA ARG A 168 -22.59 33.35 0.44
C ARG A 168 -22.06 32.99 -0.94
N ILE A 169 -20.77 32.68 -1.01
CA ILE A 169 -20.11 32.21 -2.24
C ILE A 169 -19.68 30.75 -2.02
N ALA A 170 -20.18 29.84 -2.85
CA ALA A 170 -19.71 28.46 -2.88
C ALA A 170 -18.46 28.37 -3.77
N HIS A 171 -17.31 28.13 -3.15
CA HIS A 171 -16.07 27.87 -3.87
C HIS A 171 -15.77 26.37 -3.84
N ILE A 172 -15.82 25.75 -5.02
CA ILE A 172 -15.55 24.32 -5.20
C ILE A 172 -14.21 24.19 -5.92
N THR A 173 -13.25 23.51 -5.29
CA THR A 173 -11.92 23.27 -5.86
C THR A 173 -11.63 21.76 -5.93
N ASP A 174 -10.85 21.36 -6.93
CA ASP A 174 -10.27 20.02 -7.05
C ASP A 174 -11.24 18.84 -6.92
N THR A 175 -12.43 18.97 -7.50
CA THR A 175 -13.37 17.85 -7.68
C THR A 175 -12.85 16.90 -8.77
N HIS A 176 -11.78 16.16 -8.50
CA HIS A 176 -11.21 15.21 -9.44
C HIS A 176 -12.11 13.96 -9.55
N ILE A 177 -13.15 14.05 -10.38
CA ILE A 177 -14.06 12.94 -10.65
C ILE A 177 -13.28 11.84 -11.38
N SER A 178 -13.18 10.67 -10.76
CA SER A 178 -12.52 9.49 -11.32
C SER A 178 -13.49 8.31 -11.34
N GLN A 179 -13.09 7.18 -11.93
CA GLN A 179 -13.91 5.96 -11.93
C GLN A 179 -14.22 5.43 -10.52
N SER A 180 -13.53 5.93 -9.48
CA SER A 180 -13.76 5.58 -8.08
C SER A 180 -14.86 6.42 -7.42
N ILE A 181 -15.22 7.59 -7.98
CA ILE A 181 -16.20 8.53 -7.42
C ILE A 181 -17.25 8.83 -8.50
N HIS A 182 -18.46 8.27 -8.34
CA HIS A 182 -19.55 8.43 -9.31
C HIS A 182 -20.33 9.74 -9.12
N ARG A 183 -21.01 10.18 -10.19
CA ARG A 183 -21.86 11.40 -10.23
C ARG A 183 -22.86 11.49 -9.08
N SER A 184 -23.36 10.37 -8.57
CA SER A 184 -24.28 10.32 -7.42
C SER A 184 -23.67 10.88 -6.13
N PHE A 185 -22.34 10.93 -6.02
CA PHE A 185 -21.63 11.48 -4.87
C PHE A 185 -21.68 13.02 -4.82
N MET A 186 -22.09 13.69 -5.90
CA MET A 186 -22.19 15.16 -5.98
C MET A 186 -23.63 15.68 -6.00
N GLN A 187 -24.62 14.79 -5.98
CA GLN A 187 -26.04 15.16 -6.05
C GLN A 187 -26.69 15.25 -4.66
N GLY A 188 -25.90 15.10 -3.59
CA GLY A 188 -26.35 15.23 -2.20
C GLY A 188 -26.28 16.66 -1.70
#